data_AF-A0A7W3TLC5-F1
#
_entry.id   AF-A0A7W3TLC5-F1
#
_cell.length_a   1.000
_cell.length_b   1.000
_cell.length_c   1.000
_cell.angle_alpha   90.00
_cell.angle_beta   90.00
_cell.angle_gamma   90.00
#
_symmetry.space_group_name_H-M   'P 1'
#
loop_
_entity.id
_entity.type
_entity.pdbx_description
1 polymer ?
#
loop_
_entity_poly.entity_id
_entity_poly.type
_entity_poly.pdbx_seq_one_letter_code
_entity_poly.pdbx_strand_id
1 'polypeptide(L)'
;MAPPPVATPAPAPAARAPEPATSTAGSLAVWLVDNRVQGRVRLERGGQTVLIDAPAGQYHAGTALKPLAPLFEGPVSASDFQALDDAAWRAAVEGAGEAQPLTRLAWLGGLLAGQGRVVGGYGIDSRFHMVKWPQTEREYPKHFRISTVMMKGPATLGEIAAASGVPEADVADFINANLATGFAEEYREPEPEADQAKSGLFGRLRGR
;
A
#
# COMPACT_ATOMS: atom_id res chain seq x y z
N MET A 1 -74.72 -17.77 29.16
CA MET A 1 -73.43 -17.79 29.86
C MET A 1 -72.35 -17.91 28.78
N ALA A 2 -71.43 -16.95 28.70
CA ALA A 2 -70.64 -16.62 27.51
C ALA A 2 -69.56 -17.66 27.14
N PRO A 3 -69.18 -17.79 25.84
CA PRO A 3 -68.12 -18.69 25.39
C PRO A 3 -66.72 -18.21 25.83
N PRO A 4 -65.73 -19.13 25.97
CA PRO A 4 -64.37 -18.76 26.37
C PRO A 4 -63.63 -17.98 25.27
N PRO A 5 -62.68 -17.12 25.63
CA PRO A 5 -61.93 -16.32 24.66
C PRO A 5 -60.95 -17.19 23.86
N VAL A 6 -60.94 -17.00 22.55
CA VAL A 6 -60.02 -17.64 21.61
C VAL A 6 -58.64 -16.98 21.75
N ALA A 7 -57.61 -17.78 22.05
CA ALA A 7 -56.23 -17.29 22.12
C ALA A 7 -55.67 -17.06 20.71
N THR A 8 -55.22 -15.83 20.45
CA THR A 8 -54.52 -15.44 19.20
C THR A 8 -53.12 -16.08 19.15
N PRO A 9 -52.70 -16.70 18.04
CA PRO A 9 -51.35 -17.24 17.92
C PRO A 9 -50.32 -16.11 17.76
N ALA A 10 -49.18 -16.26 18.45
CA ALA A 10 -48.04 -15.34 18.35
C ALA A 10 -47.40 -15.39 16.94
N PRO A 11 -46.90 -14.27 16.40
CA PRO A 11 -46.29 -14.24 15.08
C PRO A 11 -44.95 -14.98 15.07
N ALA A 12 -44.70 -15.77 14.02
CA ALA A 12 -43.44 -16.44 13.79
C ALA A 12 -42.29 -15.42 13.60
N PRO A 13 -41.05 -15.73 14.06
CA PRO A 13 -39.91 -14.84 13.86
C PRO A 13 -39.62 -14.69 12.37
N ALA A 14 -39.62 -13.45 11.89
CA ALA A 14 -39.24 -13.12 10.52
C ALA A 14 -37.81 -13.61 10.25
N ALA A 15 -37.64 -14.39 9.18
CA ALA A 15 -36.32 -14.75 8.67
C ALA A 15 -35.53 -13.46 8.40
N ARG A 16 -34.35 -13.32 9.02
CA ARG A 16 -33.42 -12.21 8.73
C ARG A 16 -33.10 -12.26 7.24
N ALA A 17 -33.40 -11.18 6.53
CA ALA A 17 -32.83 -10.94 5.21
C ALA A 17 -31.30 -10.97 5.34
N PRO A 18 -30.57 -11.56 4.38
CA PRO A 18 -29.11 -11.53 4.40
C PRO A 18 -28.65 -10.07 4.40
N GLU A 19 -27.79 -9.72 5.36
CA GLU A 19 -27.13 -8.41 5.38
C GLU A 19 -26.41 -8.20 4.04
N PRO A 20 -26.48 -7.00 3.43
CA PRO A 20 -25.72 -6.73 2.23
C PRO A 20 -24.24 -6.90 2.57
N ALA A 21 -23.56 -7.79 1.85
CA ALA A 21 -22.11 -7.94 1.92
C ALA A 21 -21.52 -6.53 1.76
N THR A 22 -20.87 -6.02 2.81
CA THR A 22 -20.17 -4.75 2.77
C THR A 22 -19.24 -4.76 1.56
N SER A 23 -19.49 -3.85 0.61
CA SER A 23 -18.65 -3.67 -0.57
C SER A 23 -17.19 -3.49 -0.14
N THR A 24 -16.35 -4.50 -0.37
CA THR A 24 -14.90 -4.48 -0.16
C THR A 24 -14.16 -3.71 -1.26
N ALA A 25 -14.87 -2.84 -2.00
CA ALA A 25 -14.30 -2.04 -3.07
C ALA A 25 -13.30 -1.02 -2.52
N GLY A 26 -12.14 -0.90 -3.18
CA GLY A 26 -11.06 0.02 -2.86
C GLY A 26 -10.15 0.24 -4.06
N SER A 27 -9.22 1.19 -4.02
CA SER A 27 -8.30 1.38 -5.16
C SER A 27 -7.37 0.18 -5.33
N LEU A 28 -6.88 -0.07 -6.55
CA LEU A 28 -5.90 -1.14 -6.80
C LEU A 28 -4.65 -0.99 -5.90
N ALA A 29 -4.24 0.25 -5.61
CA ALA A 29 -3.13 0.51 -4.70
C ALA A 29 -3.37 -0.08 -3.30
N VAL A 30 -4.58 0.09 -2.75
CA VAL A 30 -4.97 -0.51 -1.46
C VAL A 30 -4.98 -2.03 -1.54
N TRP A 31 -5.48 -2.61 -2.63
CA TRP A 31 -5.46 -4.07 -2.83
C TRP A 31 -4.06 -4.66 -2.81
N LEU A 32 -3.08 -3.95 -3.39
CA LEU A 32 -1.68 -4.37 -3.43
C LEU A 32 -0.97 -4.17 -2.08
N VAL A 33 -1.09 -2.99 -1.47
CA VAL A 33 -0.41 -2.66 -0.20
C VAL A 33 -0.90 -3.54 0.96
N ASP A 34 -2.21 -3.78 1.02
CA ASP A 34 -2.81 -4.61 2.08
C ASP A 34 -2.71 -6.11 1.78
N ASN A 35 -2.03 -6.52 0.70
CA ASN A 35 -1.92 -7.92 0.25
C ASN A 35 -3.29 -8.61 0.11
N ARG A 36 -4.30 -7.90 -0.40
CA ARG A 36 -5.65 -8.45 -0.60
C ARG A 36 -5.76 -9.33 -1.84
N VAL A 37 -4.84 -9.17 -2.79
CA VAL A 37 -4.71 -10.06 -3.95
C VAL A 37 -4.10 -11.38 -3.50
N GLN A 38 -4.73 -12.50 -3.85
CA GLN A 38 -4.33 -13.84 -3.42
C GLN A 38 -4.13 -14.77 -4.62
N GLY A 39 -3.10 -15.61 -4.58
CA GLY A 39 -2.79 -16.56 -5.64
C GLY A 39 -2.33 -15.91 -6.95
N ARG A 40 -2.60 -16.60 -8.06
CA ARG A 40 -2.32 -16.16 -9.43
C ARG A 40 -3.59 -15.61 -10.06
N VAL A 41 -3.56 -14.34 -10.43
CA VAL A 41 -4.75 -13.65 -10.97
C VAL A 41 -4.42 -12.83 -12.22
N ARG A 42 -5.44 -12.56 -13.02
CA ARG A 42 -5.45 -11.56 -14.09
C ARG A 42 -6.38 -10.42 -13.71
N LEU A 43 -5.94 -9.20 -14.00
CA LEU A 43 -6.75 -7.98 -13.93
C LEU A 43 -6.71 -7.29 -15.30
N GLU A 44 -7.87 -6.95 -15.86
CA GLU A 44 -8.00 -6.23 -17.12
C GLU A 44 -8.82 -4.96 -16.93
N ARG A 45 -8.20 -3.79 -17.08
CA ARG A 45 -8.86 -2.49 -16.86
C ARG A 45 -8.23 -1.40 -17.73
N GLY A 46 -9.04 -0.47 -18.23
CA GLY A 46 -8.55 0.65 -19.03
C GLY A 46 -7.75 0.24 -20.28
N GLY A 47 -8.07 -0.92 -20.86
CA GLY A 47 -7.34 -1.48 -22.01
C GLY A 47 -5.96 -2.06 -21.68
N GLN A 48 -5.62 -2.20 -20.39
CA GLN A 48 -4.39 -2.82 -19.92
C GLN A 48 -4.71 -4.15 -19.24
N THR A 49 -3.78 -5.10 -19.36
CA THR A 49 -3.84 -6.40 -18.67
C THR A 49 -2.59 -6.54 -17.80
N VAL A 50 -2.79 -6.95 -16.54
CA VAL A 50 -1.71 -7.36 -15.65
C VAL A 50 -1.98 -8.75 -15.09
N LEU A 51 -0.96 -9.59 -15.11
CA LEU A 51 -0.96 -10.89 -14.44
C LEU A 51 -0.19 -10.73 -13.13
N ILE A 52 -0.76 -11.15 -12.00
CA ILE A 52 -0.16 -11.02 -10.68
C ILE A 52 0.04 -12.42 -10.08
N ASP A 53 1.27 -12.75 -9.73
CA ASP A 53 1.62 -13.91 -8.90
C ASP A 53 1.89 -13.38 -7.49
N ALA A 54 0.83 -13.32 -6.66
CA ALA A 54 0.94 -12.79 -5.31
C ALA A 54 1.89 -13.62 -4.42
N PRO A 55 1.87 -14.97 -4.44
CA PRO A 55 2.85 -15.77 -3.71
C PRO A 55 4.31 -15.50 -4.08
N ALA A 56 4.60 -15.26 -5.36
CA ALA A 56 5.94 -14.92 -5.82
C ALA A 56 6.29 -13.43 -5.65
N GLY A 57 5.32 -12.57 -5.31
CA GLY A 57 5.50 -11.13 -5.24
C GLY A 57 5.89 -10.52 -6.59
N GLN A 58 5.30 -11.03 -7.68
CA GLN A 58 5.63 -10.65 -9.06
C GLN A 58 4.41 -10.29 -9.90
N TYR A 59 4.62 -9.52 -10.97
CA TYR A 59 3.62 -9.29 -12.00
C TYR A 59 4.21 -9.38 -13.41
N HIS A 60 3.35 -9.54 -14.41
CA HIS A 60 3.68 -9.47 -15.84
C HIS A 60 2.74 -8.48 -16.54
N ALA A 61 3.30 -7.40 -17.09
CA ALA A 61 2.60 -6.42 -17.93
C ALA A 61 3.57 -5.56 -18.76
N GLY A 62 4.72 -6.14 -19.15
CA GLY A 62 5.85 -5.39 -19.70
C GLY A 62 6.68 -4.62 -18.65
N THR A 63 7.71 -3.91 -19.11
CA THR A 63 8.70 -3.26 -18.24
C THR A 63 8.42 -1.77 -17.98
N ALA A 64 7.59 -1.11 -18.78
CA ALA A 64 7.25 0.29 -18.62
C ALA A 64 6.08 0.47 -17.65
N LEU A 65 6.18 1.42 -16.73
CA LEU A 65 5.15 1.66 -15.71
C LEU A 65 4.06 2.62 -16.20
N LYS A 66 4.42 3.67 -16.96
CA LYS A 66 3.44 4.70 -17.37
C LYS A 66 2.22 4.12 -18.11
N PRO A 67 2.35 3.13 -19.01
CA PRO A 67 1.19 2.53 -19.66
C PRO A 67 0.20 1.86 -18.71
N LEU A 68 0.64 1.48 -17.50
CA LEU A 68 -0.18 0.76 -16.51
C LEU A 68 -1.05 1.68 -15.65
N ALA A 69 -0.92 3.02 -15.78
CA ALA A 69 -1.71 3.98 -15.02
C ALA A 69 -3.24 3.75 -15.07
N PRO A 70 -3.85 3.38 -16.22
CA PRO A 70 -5.29 3.11 -16.29
C PRO A 70 -5.78 1.97 -15.39
N LEU A 71 -4.89 1.05 -14.95
CA LEU A 71 -5.25 0.00 -14.00
C LEU A 71 -5.68 0.56 -12.63
N PHE A 72 -5.21 1.76 -12.28
CA PHE A 72 -5.44 2.41 -10.98
C PHE A 72 -6.65 3.35 -10.96
N GLU A 73 -7.33 3.53 -12.09
CA GLU A 73 -8.49 4.41 -12.18
C GLU A 73 -9.72 3.79 -11.51
N GLY A 74 -10.37 4.52 -10.60
CA GLY A 74 -11.61 4.07 -9.96
C GLY A 74 -11.45 2.86 -9.01
N PRO A 75 -12.57 2.43 -8.38
CA PRO A 75 -12.55 1.33 -7.43
C PRO A 75 -12.36 -0.03 -8.11
N VAL A 76 -11.72 -0.94 -7.37
CA VAL A 76 -11.51 -2.36 -7.67
C VAL A 76 -12.16 -3.19 -6.57
N SER A 77 -12.78 -4.29 -6.97
CA SER A 77 -13.47 -5.28 -6.15
C SER A 77 -12.83 -6.66 -6.33
N ALA A 78 -13.19 -7.61 -5.46
CA ALA A 78 -12.69 -8.98 -5.55
C ALA A 78 -13.02 -9.64 -6.91
N SER A 79 -14.19 -9.33 -7.48
CA SER A 79 -14.67 -9.89 -8.75
C SER A 79 -13.92 -9.39 -9.98
N ASP A 80 -13.15 -8.30 -9.86
CA ASP A 80 -12.32 -7.81 -10.97
C ASP A 80 -11.07 -8.67 -11.19
N PHE A 81 -10.73 -9.53 -10.22
CA PHE A 81 -9.59 -10.45 -10.32
C PHE A 81 -10.04 -11.82 -10.81
N GLN A 82 -9.58 -12.18 -12.01
CA GLN A 82 -9.78 -13.52 -12.56
C GLN A 82 -8.69 -14.46 -12.03
N ALA A 83 -9.04 -15.43 -11.19
CA ALA A 83 -8.12 -16.47 -10.77
C ALA A 83 -7.69 -17.36 -11.95
N LEU A 84 -6.41 -17.71 -12.02
CA LEU A 84 -5.83 -18.57 -13.04
C LEU A 84 -5.25 -19.84 -12.41
N ASP A 85 -5.54 -20.99 -13.02
CA ASP A 85 -4.83 -22.24 -12.72
C ASP A 85 -3.43 -22.27 -13.35
N ASP A 86 -2.66 -23.31 -13.06
CA ASP A 86 -1.28 -23.44 -13.54
C ASP A 86 -1.15 -23.56 -15.07
N ALA A 87 -2.16 -24.10 -15.75
CA ALA A 87 -2.12 -24.19 -17.21
C ALA A 87 -2.42 -22.82 -17.84
N ALA A 88 -3.47 -22.15 -17.37
CA ALA A 88 -3.86 -20.82 -17.81
C ALA A 88 -2.80 -19.77 -17.49
N TRP A 89 -2.16 -19.85 -16.31
CA TRP A 89 -1.07 -18.96 -15.94
C TRP A 89 0.12 -19.07 -16.90
N ARG A 90 0.60 -20.30 -17.16
CA ARG A 90 1.73 -20.53 -18.08
C ARG A 90 1.47 -19.99 -19.48
N ALA A 91 0.26 -20.22 -20.01
CA ALA A 91 -0.12 -19.69 -21.31
C ALA A 91 -0.20 -18.16 -21.32
N ALA A 92 -0.69 -17.55 -20.23
CA ALA A 92 -0.86 -16.10 -20.15
C ALA A 92 0.48 -15.35 -20.08
N VAL A 93 1.47 -15.88 -19.36
CA VAL A 93 2.77 -15.19 -19.17
C VAL A 93 3.67 -15.23 -20.40
N GLU A 94 3.48 -16.17 -21.33
CA GLU A 94 4.34 -16.37 -22.52
C GLU A 94 4.41 -15.12 -23.43
N GLY A 95 3.38 -14.27 -23.41
CA GLY A 95 3.33 -13.00 -24.16
C GLY A 95 3.29 -11.73 -23.29
N ALA A 96 3.29 -11.84 -21.96
CA ALA A 96 3.04 -10.72 -21.05
C ALA A 96 4.30 -9.92 -20.64
N GLY A 97 5.46 -10.34 -21.14
CA GLY A 97 6.76 -9.79 -20.78
C GLY A 97 7.38 -10.44 -19.54
N GLU A 98 8.62 -10.01 -19.24
CA GLU A 98 9.38 -10.53 -18.10
C GLU A 98 8.71 -10.22 -16.76
N ALA A 99 8.85 -11.12 -15.79
CA ALA A 99 8.38 -10.91 -14.43
C ALA A 99 9.03 -9.67 -13.81
N GLN A 100 8.20 -8.83 -13.20
CA GLN A 100 8.62 -7.62 -12.49
C GLN A 100 8.22 -7.70 -11.00
N PRO A 101 8.96 -7.09 -10.07
CA PRO A 101 8.58 -7.08 -8.66
C PRO A 101 7.23 -6.39 -8.42
N LEU A 102 6.33 -7.01 -7.66
CA LEU A 102 5.01 -6.46 -7.34
C LEU A 102 5.08 -5.13 -6.60
N THR A 103 6.15 -4.92 -5.81
CA THR A 103 6.45 -3.64 -5.16
C THR A 103 6.55 -2.48 -6.14
N ARG A 104 6.99 -2.73 -7.38
CA ARG A 104 7.09 -1.71 -8.44
C ARG A 104 5.70 -1.25 -8.92
N LEU A 105 4.73 -2.17 -8.94
CA LEU A 105 3.33 -1.86 -9.24
C LEU A 105 2.65 -1.14 -8.07
N ALA A 106 2.90 -1.57 -6.84
CA ALA A 106 2.42 -0.88 -5.63
C ALA A 106 2.96 0.57 -5.55
N TRP A 107 4.26 0.75 -5.89
CA TRP A 107 4.89 2.07 -5.99
C TRP A 107 4.16 2.98 -6.97
N LEU A 108 3.85 2.48 -8.18
CA LEU A 108 3.07 3.25 -9.16
C LEU A 108 1.69 3.64 -8.60
N GLY A 109 1.03 2.72 -7.89
CA GLY A 109 -0.23 3.01 -7.21
C GLY A 109 -0.13 4.14 -6.20
N GLY A 110 0.90 4.13 -5.36
CA GLY A 110 1.15 5.22 -4.41
C GLY A 110 1.46 6.55 -5.11
N LEU A 111 2.22 6.51 -6.21
CA LEU A 111 2.54 7.70 -7.02
C LEU A 111 1.26 8.37 -7.58
N LEU A 112 0.28 7.56 -8.01
CA LEU A 112 -0.95 8.06 -8.62
C LEU A 112 -2.04 8.43 -7.60
N ALA A 113 -1.96 7.95 -6.36
CA ALA A 113 -3.01 8.10 -5.35
C ALA A 113 -3.15 9.52 -4.80
N GLY A 114 -2.04 10.27 -4.70
CA GLY A 114 -1.99 11.55 -4.00
C GLY A 114 -2.46 12.76 -4.78
N GLN A 115 -2.32 12.73 -6.11
CA GLN A 115 -2.63 13.85 -7.00
C GLN A 115 -1.99 15.17 -6.50
N GLY A 116 -0.74 15.10 -6.07
CA GLY A 116 0.02 16.24 -5.55
C GLY A 116 -0.10 16.47 -4.05
N ARG A 117 -0.68 15.54 -3.28
CA ARG A 117 -0.79 15.62 -1.82
C ARG A 117 -0.33 14.33 -1.16
N VAL A 118 0.26 14.43 0.03
CA VAL A 118 0.58 13.23 0.82
C VAL A 118 -0.71 12.66 1.40
N VAL A 119 -1.01 11.40 1.08
CA VAL A 119 -2.23 10.69 1.53
C VAL A 119 -1.99 10.10 2.92
N GLY A 120 -3.02 10.10 3.78
CA GLY A 120 -2.93 9.48 5.12
C GLY A 120 -3.15 10.43 6.29
N GLY A 121 -3.51 11.69 6.04
CA GLY A 121 -3.85 12.66 7.10
C GLY A 121 -2.63 13.25 7.81
N TYR A 122 -1.46 13.20 7.18
CA TYR A 122 -0.23 13.80 7.69
C TYR A 122 -0.36 15.33 7.81
N GLY A 123 0.29 15.89 8.84
CA GLY A 123 0.35 17.33 9.03
C GLY A 123 1.32 18.01 8.06
N ILE A 124 1.22 19.34 7.94
CA ILE A 124 2.17 20.12 7.12
C ILE A 124 3.61 20.02 7.65
N ASP A 125 3.75 19.84 8.96
CA ASP A 125 5.04 19.70 9.66
C ASP A 125 5.50 18.23 9.77
N SER A 126 4.77 17.28 9.19
CA SER A 126 5.21 15.87 9.13
C SER A 126 6.54 15.78 8.36
N ARG A 127 7.51 15.10 8.96
CA ARG A 127 8.84 14.89 8.39
C ARG A 127 8.93 13.48 7.82
N PHE A 128 9.52 13.34 6.65
CA PHE A 128 9.70 12.06 5.96
C PHE A 128 11.17 11.82 5.66
N HIS A 129 11.57 10.56 5.64
CA HIS A 129 12.91 10.17 5.19
C HIS A 129 12.87 8.83 4.45
N MET A 130 13.92 8.57 3.68
CA MET A 130 14.13 7.25 3.08
C MET A 130 14.76 6.31 4.11
N VAL A 131 14.17 5.14 4.29
CA VAL A 131 14.74 4.05 5.11
C VAL A 131 15.85 3.34 4.33
N LYS A 132 15.76 3.34 3.00
CA LYS A 132 16.78 2.80 2.10
C LYS A 132 16.71 3.46 0.72
N TRP A 133 17.78 3.31 -0.07
CA TRP A 133 17.80 3.80 -1.44
C TRP A 133 16.71 3.12 -2.28
N PRO A 134 15.87 3.90 -2.99
CA PRO A 134 14.86 3.33 -3.86
C PRO A 134 15.49 2.91 -5.19
N GLN A 135 14.90 1.91 -5.84
CA GLN A 135 15.22 1.62 -7.23
C GLN A 135 14.73 2.78 -8.10
N THR A 136 15.58 3.30 -8.98
CA THR A 136 15.23 4.43 -9.82
C THR A 136 14.54 3.98 -11.10
N GLU A 137 13.34 4.47 -11.29
CA GLU A 137 12.59 4.27 -12.53
C GLU A 137 13.03 5.28 -13.59
N ARG A 138 13.64 4.81 -14.68
CA ARG A 138 14.18 5.68 -15.76
C ARG A 138 13.14 6.62 -16.35
N GLU A 139 11.87 6.21 -16.35
CA GLU A 139 10.73 6.99 -16.83
C GLU A 139 10.41 8.21 -15.93
N TYR A 140 10.97 8.26 -14.71
CA TYR A 140 10.73 9.28 -13.69
C TYR A 140 12.04 9.93 -13.19
N PRO A 141 12.77 10.64 -14.06
CA PRO A 141 14.14 11.10 -13.78
C PRO A 141 14.24 12.09 -12.61
N LYS A 142 13.18 12.82 -12.29
CA LYS A 142 13.15 13.77 -11.16
C LYS A 142 13.26 13.08 -9.79
N HIS A 143 12.82 11.83 -9.67
CA HIS A 143 12.76 11.10 -8.40
C HIS A 143 14.14 10.83 -7.79
N PHE A 144 15.18 10.73 -8.61
CA PHE A 144 16.55 10.59 -8.10
C PHE A 144 16.99 11.78 -7.24
N ARG A 145 16.64 13.01 -7.66
CA ARG A 145 16.94 14.24 -6.91
C ARG A 145 16.20 14.27 -5.57
N ILE A 146 14.93 13.90 -5.57
CA ILE A 146 14.09 13.83 -4.35
C ILE A 146 14.68 12.80 -3.39
N SER A 147 15.00 11.60 -3.89
CA SER A 147 15.61 10.52 -3.10
C SER A 147 16.92 10.97 -2.43
N THR A 148 17.78 11.67 -3.18
CA THR A 148 19.06 12.16 -2.66
C THR A 148 18.88 13.15 -1.51
N VAL A 149 17.83 13.95 -1.52
CA VAL A 149 17.50 14.83 -0.40
C VAL A 149 16.97 14.02 0.78
N MET A 150 15.97 13.17 0.56
CA MET A 150 15.33 12.38 1.63
C MET A 150 16.26 11.34 2.28
N MET A 151 17.32 10.92 1.60
CA MET A 151 18.37 10.04 2.16
C MET A 151 19.29 10.77 3.15
N LYS A 152 19.31 12.10 3.19
CA LYS A 152 20.15 12.87 4.12
C LYS A 152 19.58 12.91 5.53
N GLY A 153 18.29 12.69 5.68
CA GLY A 153 17.59 12.69 6.95
C GLY A 153 16.14 13.16 6.84
N PRO A 154 15.42 13.18 7.97
CA PRO A 154 14.04 13.65 8.04
C PRO A 154 13.87 15.11 7.61
N ALA A 155 12.93 15.36 6.71
CA ALA A 155 12.57 16.69 6.24
C ALA A 155 11.08 16.78 5.90
N THR A 156 10.50 17.97 6.02
CA THR A 156 9.12 18.26 5.62
C THR A 156 8.98 18.26 4.08
N LEU A 157 7.74 18.18 3.60
CA LEU A 157 7.43 18.26 2.16
C LEU A 157 8.05 19.49 1.49
N GLY A 158 7.88 20.67 2.10
CA GLY A 158 8.40 21.94 1.58
C GLY A 158 9.93 22.00 1.57
N GLU A 159 10.59 21.50 2.61
CA GLU A 159 12.06 21.41 2.68
C GLU A 159 12.61 20.48 1.59
N ILE A 160 11.97 19.33 1.36
CA ILE A 160 12.37 18.38 0.32
C ILE A 160 12.21 19.02 -1.07
N ALA A 161 11.08 19.70 -1.32
CA ALA A 161 10.84 20.41 -2.58
C ALA A 161 11.89 21.49 -2.84
N ALA A 162 12.15 22.34 -1.85
CA ALA A 162 13.15 23.40 -1.94
C ALA A 162 14.56 22.84 -2.21
N ALA A 163 14.98 21.81 -1.47
CA ALA A 163 16.33 21.25 -1.60
C ALA A 163 16.54 20.41 -2.87
N SER A 164 15.48 19.78 -3.40
CA SER A 164 15.55 18.96 -4.62
C SER A 164 15.33 19.76 -5.91
N GLY A 165 14.76 20.96 -5.81
CA GLY A 165 14.32 21.76 -6.95
C GLY A 165 13.21 21.08 -7.75
N VAL A 166 12.30 20.37 -7.06
CA VAL A 166 11.15 19.67 -7.64
C VAL A 166 9.87 20.26 -7.04
N PRO A 167 8.79 20.46 -7.82
CA PRO A 167 7.53 20.96 -7.28
C PRO A 167 6.99 20.11 -6.12
N GLU A 168 6.39 20.75 -5.11
CA GLU A 168 5.85 20.04 -3.93
C GLU A 168 4.87 18.93 -4.31
N ALA A 169 4.01 19.14 -5.31
CA ALA A 169 3.07 18.12 -5.77
C ALA A 169 3.80 16.83 -6.21
N ASP A 170 4.88 16.98 -6.97
CA ASP A 170 5.69 15.85 -7.44
C ASP A 170 6.44 15.15 -6.30
N VAL A 171 6.88 15.93 -5.29
CA VAL A 171 7.49 15.38 -4.08
C VAL A 171 6.48 14.61 -3.26
N ALA A 172 5.26 15.14 -3.11
CA ALA A 172 4.19 14.49 -2.37
C ALA A 172 3.82 13.13 -3.00
N ASP A 173 3.65 13.09 -4.32
CA ASP A 173 3.39 11.84 -5.05
C ASP A 173 4.55 10.84 -4.87
N PHE A 174 5.80 11.32 -4.93
CA PHE A 174 6.96 10.47 -4.67
C PHE A 174 6.99 9.93 -3.23
N ILE A 175 6.64 10.74 -2.23
CA ILE A 175 6.54 10.29 -0.83
C ILE A 175 5.48 9.20 -0.72
N ASN A 176 4.29 9.38 -1.28
CA ASN A 176 3.23 8.36 -1.26
C ASN A 176 3.69 7.03 -1.88
N ALA A 177 4.38 7.10 -3.02
CA ALA A 177 4.91 5.93 -3.70
C ALA A 177 5.88 5.12 -2.81
N ASN A 178 6.71 5.81 -2.02
CA ASN A 178 7.68 5.16 -1.14
C ASN A 178 7.10 4.77 0.23
N LEU A 179 6.07 5.46 0.73
CA LEU A 179 5.30 5.02 1.88
C LEU A 179 4.57 3.70 1.55
N ALA A 180 3.96 3.61 0.37
CA ALA A 180 3.26 2.41 -0.09
C ALA A 180 4.16 1.16 -0.20
N THR A 181 5.47 1.34 -0.40
CA THR A 181 6.44 0.24 -0.48
C THR A 181 7.26 0.05 0.79
N GLY A 182 7.08 0.89 1.80
CA GLY A 182 7.92 0.91 3.01
C GLY A 182 9.37 1.33 2.76
N PHE A 183 9.63 2.07 1.68
CA PHE A 183 10.97 2.60 1.39
C PHE A 183 11.18 3.97 2.03
N ALA A 184 10.09 4.67 2.34
CA ALA A 184 10.08 5.86 3.17
C ALA A 184 9.16 5.65 4.37
N GLU A 185 9.38 6.45 5.41
CA GLU A 185 8.52 6.49 6.59
C GLU A 185 8.37 7.93 7.11
N GLU A 186 7.28 8.18 7.83
CA GLU A 186 7.16 9.38 8.65
C GLU A 186 8.14 9.27 9.83
N TYR A 187 8.99 10.27 9.98
CA TYR A 187 9.92 10.34 11.09
C TYR A 187 9.18 10.68 12.38
N ARG A 188 9.47 9.91 13.42
CA ARG A 188 9.06 10.19 14.80
C ARG A 188 10.32 10.33 15.65
N GLU A 189 10.35 11.38 16.48
CA GLU A 189 11.42 11.57 17.44
C GLU A 189 11.49 10.32 18.34
N PRO A 190 12.65 9.66 18.45
CA PRO A 190 12.78 8.53 19.35
C PRO A 190 12.55 8.99 20.79
N GLU A 191 11.79 8.22 21.57
CA GLU A 191 11.67 8.46 23.01
C GLU A 191 13.07 8.35 23.64
N PRO A 192 13.46 9.27 24.53
CA PRO A 192 14.75 9.18 25.20
C PRO A 192 14.82 7.86 25.97
N GLU A 193 15.83 7.05 25.68
CA GLU A 193 16.08 5.82 26.43
C GLU A 193 16.19 6.16 27.91
N ALA A 194 15.33 5.56 28.74
CA ALA A 194 15.47 5.66 30.18
C ALA A 194 16.85 5.12 30.57
N ASP A 195 17.65 5.95 31.23
CA ASP A 195 18.98 5.61 31.73
C ASP A 195 18.93 4.25 32.43
N GLN A 196 19.39 3.20 31.75
CA GLN A 196 19.68 1.93 32.39
C GLN A 196 20.90 2.18 33.27
N ALA A 197 20.63 2.60 34.51
CA ALA A 197 21.63 2.78 35.54
C ALA A 197 22.48 1.51 35.60
N LYS A 198 23.72 1.62 35.13
CA LYS A 198 24.72 0.55 35.20
C LYS A 198 24.95 0.22 36.68
N SER A 199 24.23 -0.78 37.16
CA SER A 199 24.36 -1.30 38.53
C SER A 199 25.73 -1.95 38.71
N GLY A 200 26.70 -1.11 39.10
CA GLY A 200 27.86 -1.39 39.95
C GLY A 200 28.59 -2.73 39.79
N LEU A 201 29.68 -2.72 39.03
CA LEU A 201 30.73 -3.76 39.04
C LEU A 201 31.63 -3.73 40.31
N PHE A 202 31.29 -2.93 41.34
CA PHE A 202 32.15 -2.71 42.52
C PHE A 202 31.71 -3.45 43.80
N GLY A 203 30.81 -4.44 43.72
CA GLY A 203 30.31 -5.16 44.89
C GLY A 203 31.23 -6.24 45.49
N ARG A 204 32.37 -6.58 44.85
CA ARG A 204 33.23 -7.69 45.28
C ARG A 204 34.55 -7.21 45.88
N LEU A 205 34.49 -6.54 47.02
CA LEU A 205 35.62 -6.43 47.97
C LEU A 205 35.11 -5.97 49.34
N ARG A 206 34.53 -6.88 50.12
CA ARG A 206 34.52 -6.85 51.61
C ARG A 206 33.96 -8.16 52.15
N GLY A 207 34.75 -8.86 52.96
CA GLY A 207 34.32 -10.03 53.73
C GLY A 207 35.42 -11.07 53.86
N ARG A 208 36.33 -10.83 54.82
CA ARG A 208 37.26 -11.82 55.38
C ARG A 208 36.49 -12.87 56.18
#